data_AF-A0A7C6CXK0-F1
#
_entry.id   AF-A0A7C6CXK0-F1
#
_cell.length_a   1.000
_cell.length_b   1.000
_cell.length_c   1.000
_cell.angle_alpha   90.00
_cell.angle_beta   90.00
_cell.angle_gamma   90.00
#
_symmetry.space_group_name_H-M   'P 1'
#
loop_
_entity.id
_entity.type
_entity.pdbx_description
1 polymer ?
#
loop_
_entity_poly.entity_id
_entity_poly.type
_entity_poly.pdbx_seq_one_letter_code
_entity_poly.pdbx_strand_id
1 'polypeptide(L)'
;MEYLFTVLSGALAGFLARWYMLRRDYRQYPSYPQGWAIHLFLGFIGGLIGAVIVPAFLEGDFSAISFLLLAATQFREVRNMERNTLTAMEATEMVGRGSGYIEGIARVFEARNYLAIWVALAVAVTSQIFDPNRPLQLVGGLVVALFLSWVLNRLMQGNVIGDIAHVELVDLGFEGPLLTAGGVSVMNVGLAEDRQTWLEKGLGVRIRPHGPDAKATLANIGQMQAIAHDVISMIGLYMDVGEQEFVPIVRRERESGSLVLAVIPSEQDAEALIAAVKGVPVLEGAIRKPLSSRAGQELD
;
A
#
# COMPACT_ATOMS: atom_id res chain seq x y z
N MET A 1 23.28 -25.79 23.45
CA MET A 1 21.87 -26.00 23.85
C MET A 1 21.34 -24.86 24.70
N GLU A 2 22.20 -24.11 25.40
CA GLU A 2 21.84 -23.00 26.29
C GLU A 2 20.82 -22.02 25.69
N TYR A 3 21.10 -21.46 24.51
CA TYR A 3 20.22 -20.49 23.86
C TYR A 3 19.18 -21.09 22.90
N LEU A 4 19.06 -22.42 22.82
CA LEU A 4 18.19 -23.07 21.82
C LEU A 4 16.73 -22.60 21.97
N PHE A 5 16.26 -22.48 23.21
CA PHE A 5 14.91 -22.02 23.49
C PHE A 5 14.69 -20.55 23.10
N THR A 6 15.67 -19.68 23.37
CA THR A 6 15.66 -18.26 22.99
C THR A 6 15.59 -18.12 21.46
N VAL A 7 16.40 -18.89 20.74
CA VAL A 7 16.42 -18.86 19.27
C VAL A 7 15.10 -19.37 18.69
N LEU A 8 14.58 -20.50 19.19
CA LEU A 8 13.33 -21.08 18.68
C LEU A 8 12.11 -20.19 18.96
N SER A 9 12.01 -19.63 20.17
CA SER A 9 10.90 -18.74 20.54
C SER A 9 10.92 -17.45 19.73
N GLY A 10 12.08 -16.81 19.57
CA GLY A 10 12.25 -15.63 18.74
C GLY A 10 11.94 -15.90 17.26
N ALA A 11 12.49 -16.97 16.69
CA ALA A 11 12.29 -17.30 15.28
C ALA A 11 10.81 -17.63 14.98
N LEU A 12 10.15 -18.39 15.85
CA LEU A 12 8.72 -18.68 15.73
C LEU A 12 7.88 -17.40 15.82
N ALA A 13 8.21 -16.50 16.75
CA ALA A 13 7.49 -15.23 16.88
C ALA A 13 7.65 -14.35 15.64
N GLY A 14 8.86 -14.23 15.09
CA GLY A 14 9.09 -13.49 13.84
C GLY A 14 8.33 -14.09 12.65
N PHE A 15 8.32 -15.42 12.53
CA PHE A 15 7.54 -16.12 11.51
C PHE A 15 6.03 -15.86 11.66
N LEU A 16 5.49 -15.96 12.88
CA LEU A 16 4.07 -15.71 13.15
C LEU A 16 3.70 -14.23 12.93
N ALA A 17 4.59 -13.30 13.26
CA ALA A 17 4.42 -11.88 12.95
C ALA A 17 4.34 -11.64 11.43
N ARG A 18 5.23 -12.28 10.66
CA ARG A 18 5.18 -12.23 9.19
C ARG A 18 3.85 -12.79 8.67
N TRP A 19 3.43 -13.95 9.18
CA TRP A 19 2.16 -14.56 8.81
C TRP A 19 0.99 -13.61 9.09
N TYR A 20 0.94 -12.99 10.27
CA TYR A 20 -0.09 -12.03 10.66
C TYR A 20 -0.16 -10.80 9.72
N MET A 21 1.00 -10.30 9.29
CA MET A 21 1.12 -9.14 8.39
C MET A 21 0.84 -9.49 6.93
N LEU A 22 0.93 -10.77 6.55
CA LEU A 22 0.69 -11.25 5.20
C LEU A 22 -0.82 -11.47 4.99
N ARG A 23 -1.58 -10.37 4.87
CA ARG A 23 -3.00 -10.45 4.52
C ARG A 23 -3.19 -10.31 3.01
N ARG A 24 -4.07 -11.13 2.44
CA ARG A 24 -4.51 -11.03 1.04
C ARG A 24 -5.46 -9.84 0.93
N ASP A 25 -5.14 -8.91 0.05
CA ASP A 25 -5.97 -7.72 -0.23
C ASP A 25 -6.53 -7.77 -1.66
N TYR A 26 -7.53 -6.94 -1.96
CA TYR A 26 -8.15 -6.80 -3.29
C TYR A 26 -7.14 -6.36 -4.36
N ARG A 27 -6.00 -5.79 -3.95
CA ARG A 27 -4.87 -5.34 -4.79
C ARG A 27 -4.09 -6.49 -5.45
N GLN A 28 -4.63 -7.70 -5.43
CA GLN A 28 -4.13 -8.89 -6.12
C GLN A 28 -2.66 -9.26 -5.84
N TYR A 29 -2.10 -8.98 -4.66
CA TYR A 29 -0.75 -9.43 -4.35
C TYR A 29 -0.42 -9.57 -2.84
N PRO A 30 0.17 -10.68 -2.36
CA PRO A 30 0.52 -11.89 -3.12
C PRO A 30 -0.74 -12.76 -3.34
N SER A 31 -1.09 -12.95 -4.61
CA SER A 31 -2.31 -13.64 -5.06
C SER A 31 -2.12 -15.16 -5.21
N TYR A 32 -0.86 -15.62 -5.31
CA TYR A 32 -0.51 -17.01 -5.55
C TYR A 32 0.05 -17.74 -4.32
N PRO A 33 -0.27 -19.04 -4.13
CA PRO A 33 0.31 -19.86 -3.05
C PRO A 33 1.85 -19.86 -3.04
N GLN A 34 2.49 -19.78 -4.21
CA GLN A 34 3.95 -19.71 -4.32
C GLN A 34 4.50 -18.42 -3.70
N GLY A 35 3.86 -17.27 -3.95
CA GLY A 35 4.26 -15.99 -3.38
C GLY A 35 4.13 -15.98 -1.85
N TRP A 36 3.06 -16.59 -1.33
CA TRP A 36 2.90 -16.83 0.11
C TRP A 36 4.06 -17.63 0.70
N ALA A 37 4.42 -18.75 0.07
CA ALA A 37 5.51 -19.60 0.53
C ALA A 37 6.85 -18.84 0.55
N ILE A 38 7.17 -18.08 -0.49
CA ILE A 38 8.40 -17.28 -0.58
C ILE A 38 8.45 -16.25 0.57
N HIS A 39 7.38 -15.49 0.78
CA HIS A 39 7.37 -14.47 1.82
C HIS A 39 7.40 -15.03 3.25
N LEU A 40 6.76 -16.18 3.47
CA LEU A 40 6.81 -16.85 4.77
C LEU A 40 8.20 -17.43 5.05
N PHE A 41 8.85 -17.99 4.03
CA PHE A 41 10.22 -18.48 4.14
C PHE A 41 11.22 -17.34 4.42
N LEU A 42 11.08 -16.20 3.74
CA LEU A 42 11.90 -15.01 4.02
C LEU A 42 11.62 -14.44 5.41
N GLY A 43 10.37 -14.44 5.86
CA GLY A 43 10.01 -14.08 7.22
C GLY A 43 10.59 -15.03 8.27
N PHE A 44 10.65 -16.32 7.97
CA PHE A 44 11.33 -17.32 8.81
C PHE A 44 12.84 -17.05 8.89
N ILE A 45 13.51 -16.76 7.78
CA ILE A 45 14.92 -16.35 7.75
C ILE A 45 15.13 -15.08 8.58
N GLY A 46 14.27 -14.07 8.39
CA GLY A 46 14.29 -12.85 9.21
C GLY A 46 14.12 -13.15 10.70
N GLY A 47 13.18 -14.03 11.05
CA GLY A 47 12.98 -14.47 12.43
C GLY A 47 14.21 -15.14 13.03
N LEU A 48 14.86 -16.05 12.29
CA LEU A 48 16.12 -16.68 12.73
C LEU A 48 17.22 -15.65 12.97
N ILE A 49 17.40 -14.71 12.04
CA ILE A 49 18.41 -13.66 12.15
C ILE A 49 18.15 -12.79 13.38
N GLY A 50 16.90 -12.34 13.57
CA GLY A 50 16.50 -11.56 14.74
C GLY A 50 16.77 -12.29 16.05
N ALA A 51 16.46 -13.59 16.11
CA ALA A 51 16.59 -14.38 17.32
C ALA A 51 18.05 -14.74 17.68
N VAL A 52 18.93 -14.93 16.68
CA VAL A 52 20.34 -15.30 16.88
C VAL A 52 21.22 -14.11 17.32
N ILE A 53 20.80 -12.87 17.07
CA ILE A 53 21.57 -11.68 17.48
C ILE A 53 21.80 -11.65 18.99
N VAL A 54 20.78 -11.96 19.79
CA VAL A 54 20.89 -11.90 21.26
C VAL A 54 21.99 -12.83 21.79
N PRO A 55 21.97 -14.16 21.51
CA PRO A 55 23.03 -15.03 21.98
C PRO A 55 24.39 -14.70 21.37
N ALA A 56 24.47 -14.28 20.10
CA ALA A 56 25.75 -13.90 19.49
C ALA A 56 26.43 -12.74 20.23
N PHE A 57 25.67 -11.72 20.64
CA PHE A 57 26.19 -10.60 21.42
C PHE A 57 26.63 -11.02 22.83
N LEU A 58 25.91 -11.94 23.46
CA LEU A 58 26.27 -12.45 24.80
C LEU A 58 27.55 -13.28 24.78
N GLU A 59 27.78 -14.03 23.70
CA GLU A 59 29.01 -14.81 23.47
C GLU A 59 30.17 -13.95 22.91
N GLY A 60 29.95 -12.66 22.66
CA GLY A 60 30.95 -11.76 22.08
C GLY A 60 31.25 -12.02 20.59
N ASP A 61 30.40 -12.78 19.90
CA ASP A 61 30.50 -13.04 18.47
C ASP A 61 29.85 -11.91 17.64
N PHE A 62 30.57 -10.81 17.52
CA PHE A 62 30.13 -9.66 16.71
C PHE A 62 30.10 -9.95 15.20
N SER A 63 30.60 -11.11 14.74
CA SER A 63 30.50 -11.50 13.33
C SER A 63 29.05 -11.63 12.87
N ALA A 64 28.11 -11.83 13.81
CA ALA A 64 26.67 -11.89 13.54
C ALA A 64 26.09 -10.62 12.91
N ILE A 65 26.75 -9.46 13.05
CA ILE A 65 26.38 -8.23 12.34
C ILE A 65 26.46 -8.42 10.82
N SER A 66 27.35 -9.27 10.33
CA SER A 66 27.45 -9.61 8.91
C SER A 66 26.18 -10.29 8.39
N PHE A 67 25.51 -11.11 9.21
CA PHE A 67 24.23 -11.73 8.83
C PHE A 67 23.10 -10.71 8.73
N LEU A 68 23.10 -9.65 9.55
CA LEU A 68 22.16 -8.53 9.40
C LEU A 68 22.35 -7.79 8.07
N LEU A 69 23.60 -7.53 7.69
CA LEU A 69 23.92 -6.90 6.41
C LEU A 69 23.52 -7.77 5.22
N LEU A 70 23.73 -9.09 5.33
CA LEU A 70 23.26 -10.05 4.33
C LEU A 70 21.73 -10.06 4.25
N ALA A 71 21.02 -10.04 5.39
CA ALA A 71 19.56 -9.99 5.44
C ALA A 71 19.01 -8.74 4.73
N ALA A 72 19.59 -7.57 5.00
CA ALA A 72 19.20 -6.32 4.36
C ALA A 72 19.35 -6.40 2.83
N THR A 73 20.43 -7.04 2.36
CA THR A 73 20.63 -7.28 0.92
C THR A 73 19.54 -8.20 0.36
N GLN A 74 19.22 -9.31 1.04
CA GLN A 74 18.17 -10.23 0.60
C GLN A 74 16.80 -9.55 0.53
N PHE A 75 16.46 -8.70 1.50
CA PHE A 75 15.15 -8.02 1.50
C PHE A 75 15.06 -6.98 0.39
N ARG A 76 16.15 -6.27 0.08
CA ARG A 76 16.20 -5.39 -1.09
C ARG A 76 16.00 -6.17 -2.40
N GLU A 77 16.58 -7.37 -2.52
CA GLU A 77 16.32 -8.23 -3.68
C GLU A 77 14.86 -8.68 -3.77
N VAL A 78 14.22 -8.95 -2.63
CA VAL A 78 12.77 -9.23 -2.60
C VAL A 78 11.99 -8.03 -3.14
N ARG A 79 12.29 -6.81 -2.70
CA ARG A 79 11.66 -5.60 -3.25
C ARG A 79 11.89 -5.47 -4.76
N ASN A 80 13.12 -5.70 -5.22
CA ASN A 80 13.43 -5.63 -6.66
C ASN A 80 12.62 -6.66 -7.45
N MET A 81 12.56 -7.89 -6.96
CA MET A 81 11.76 -8.95 -7.54
C MET A 81 10.27 -8.56 -7.60
N GLU A 82 9.68 -8.09 -6.50
CA GLU A 82 8.27 -7.67 -6.50
C GLU A 82 7.99 -6.53 -7.45
N ARG A 83 8.85 -5.50 -7.45
CA ARG A 83 8.73 -4.38 -8.36
C ARG A 83 8.79 -4.83 -9.82
N ASN A 84 9.71 -5.73 -10.16
CA ASN A 84 9.88 -6.23 -11.52
C ASN A 84 8.66 -7.07 -11.95
N THR A 85 8.16 -7.94 -11.07
CA THR A 85 6.95 -8.74 -11.31
C THR A 85 5.74 -7.85 -11.58
N LEU A 86 5.48 -6.87 -10.70
CA LEU A 86 4.37 -5.94 -10.85
C LEU A 86 4.53 -5.08 -12.12
N THR A 87 5.73 -4.61 -12.42
CA THR A 87 6.02 -3.85 -13.65
C THR A 87 5.75 -4.68 -14.90
N ALA A 88 6.09 -5.97 -14.89
CA ALA A 88 5.81 -6.87 -16.01
C ALA A 88 4.30 -7.12 -16.18
N MET A 89 3.53 -7.16 -15.08
CA MET A 89 2.08 -7.33 -15.12
C MET A 89 1.34 -6.09 -15.65
N GLU A 90 1.92 -4.89 -15.56
CA GLU A 90 1.29 -3.67 -16.09
C GLU A 90 0.95 -3.75 -17.58
N ALA A 91 1.69 -4.54 -18.36
CA ALA A 91 1.44 -4.71 -19.79
C ALA A 91 0.10 -5.39 -20.10
N THR A 92 -0.51 -6.07 -19.12
CA THR A 92 -1.79 -6.77 -19.26
C THR A 92 -2.93 -6.14 -18.48
N GLU A 93 -2.68 -4.99 -17.84
CA GLU A 93 -3.72 -4.24 -17.11
C GLU A 93 -4.48 -3.29 -18.02
N MET A 94 -5.81 -3.23 -17.87
CA MET A 94 -6.64 -2.26 -18.59
C MET A 94 -6.31 -0.81 -18.21
N VAL A 95 -5.98 -0.60 -16.93
CA VAL A 95 -5.50 0.68 -16.41
C VAL A 95 -4.31 0.35 -15.52
N GLY A 96 -3.11 0.83 -15.86
CA GLY A 96 -1.90 0.54 -15.08
C GLY A 96 -1.92 1.19 -13.68
N ARG A 97 -1.24 0.57 -12.72
CA ARG A 97 -0.98 1.08 -11.36
C ARG A 97 -0.14 2.34 -11.36
N GLY A 98 0.85 2.39 -12.26
CA GLY A 98 1.88 3.42 -12.28
C GLY A 98 3.05 3.14 -11.33
N SER A 99 4.22 3.67 -11.68
CA SER A 99 5.50 3.35 -11.03
C SER A 99 5.55 3.68 -9.53
N GLY A 100 4.93 4.80 -9.12
CA GLY A 100 4.87 5.19 -7.71
C GLY A 100 4.06 4.22 -6.85
N TYR A 101 3.00 3.65 -7.41
CA TYR A 101 2.18 2.63 -6.74
C TYR A 101 2.98 1.33 -6.59
N ILE A 102 3.56 0.85 -7.68
CA ILE A 102 4.36 -0.38 -7.71
C ILE A 102 5.51 -0.31 -6.70
N GLU A 103 6.20 0.82 -6.68
CA GLU A 103 7.29 1.09 -5.73
C GLU A 103 6.80 1.06 -4.27
N GLY A 104 5.62 1.63 -4.00
CA GLY A 104 4.97 1.58 -2.69
C GLY A 104 4.66 0.14 -2.25
N ILE A 105 4.05 -0.66 -3.13
CA ILE A 105 3.78 -2.09 -2.85
C ILE A 105 5.10 -2.80 -2.53
N ALA A 106 6.12 -2.64 -3.37
CA ALA A 106 7.38 -3.36 -3.24
C ALA A 106 8.12 -3.01 -1.92
N ARG A 107 8.06 -1.74 -1.47
CA ARG A 107 8.59 -1.31 -0.17
C ARG A 107 7.85 -1.93 1.00
N VAL A 108 6.54 -2.10 0.93
CA VAL A 108 5.76 -2.77 2.00
C VAL A 108 6.22 -4.23 2.17
N PHE A 109 6.55 -4.93 1.08
CA PHE A 109 7.08 -6.29 1.18
C PHE A 109 8.45 -6.36 1.85
N GLU A 110 9.32 -5.40 1.54
CA GLU A 110 10.62 -5.19 2.20
C GLU A 110 10.43 -4.90 3.71
N ALA A 111 9.60 -3.89 4.01
CA ALA A 111 9.34 -3.40 5.37
C ALA A 111 8.87 -4.52 6.29
N ARG A 112 7.88 -5.31 5.85
CA ARG A 112 7.34 -6.45 6.62
C ARG A 112 8.40 -7.50 6.97
N ASN A 113 9.50 -7.64 6.20
CA ASN A 113 10.58 -8.57 6.54
C ASN A 113 11.44 -8.00 7.68
N TYR A 114 11.75 -6.70 7.66
CA TYR A 114 12.42 -6.04 8.77
C TYR A 114 11.60 -6.12 10.06
N LEU A 115 10.27 -6.00 9.99
CA LEU A 115 9.42 -6.12 11.17
C LEU A 115 9.48 -7.52 11.81
N ALA A 116 9.58 -8.58 11.00
CA ALA A 116 9.76 -9.94 11.51
C ALA A 116 11.07 -10.08 12.30
N ILE A 117 12.16 -9.44 11.84
CA ILE A 117 13.43 -9.37 12.59
C ILE A 117 13.21 -8.67 13.94
N TRP A 118 12.55 -7.51 13.95
CA TRP A 118 12.32 -6.73 15.17
C TRP A 118 11.50 -7.50 16.21
N VAL A 119 10.43 -8.18 15.79
CA VAL A 119 9.62 -9.00 16.70
C VAL A 119 10.44 -10.17 17.24
N ALA A 120 11.18 -10.89 16.39
CA ALA A 120 12.02 -12.00 16.82
C ALA A 120 13.11 -11.59 17.80
N LEU A 121 13.78 -10.45 17.53
CA LEU A 121 14.79 -9.86 18.39
C LEU A 121 14.21 -9.52 19.76
N ALA A 122 13.07 -8.83 19.80
CA ALA A 122 12.44 -8.44 21.05
C ALA A 122 12.00 -9.64 21.90
N VAL A 123 11.48 -10.70 21.26
CA VAL A 123 11.14 -11.95 21.95
C VAL A 123 12.39 -12.67 22.46
N ALA A 124 13.48 -12.70 21.68
CA ALA A 124 14.74 -13.27 22.12
C ALA A 124 15.34 -12.51 23.32
N VAL A 125 15.29 -11.18 23.31
CA VAL A 125 15.71 -10.34 24.44
C VAL A 125 14.84 -10.65 25.67
N THR A 126 13.52 -10.71 25.49
CA THR A 126 12.58 -11.01 26.58
C THR A 126 12.81 -12.39 27.16
N SER A 127 13.02 -13.40 26.31
CA SER A 127 13.35 -14.75 26.73
C SER A 127 14.63 -14.78 27.57
N GLN A 128 15.60 -13.93 27.26
CA GLN A 128 16.87 -13.94 27.98
C GLN A 128 16.86 -13.11 29.27
N ILE A 129 16.04 -12.07 29.35
CA ILE A 129 15.80 -11.33 30.61
C ILE A 129 15.17 -12.24 31.67
N PHE A 130 14.29 -13.16 31.26
CA PHE A 130 13.58 -14.06 32.16
C PHE A 130 14.24 -15.43 32.32
N ASP A 131 15.47 -15.61 31.87
CA ASP A 131 16.23 -16.86 32.10
C ASP A 131 16.62 -17.04 33.57
N PRO A 132 16.41 -18.23 34.17
CA PRO A 132 15.96 -19.52 33.61
C PRO A 132 14.44 -19.84 33.73
N ASN A 133 13.61 -18.86 34.08
CA ASN A 133 12.18 -19.07 34.36
C ASN A 133 11.33 -19.29 33.08
N ARG A 134 11.21 -20.54 32.64
CA ARG A 134 10.50 -20.92 31.39
C ARG A 134 9.06 -20.41 31.27
N PRO A 135 8.19 -20.53 32.29
CA PRO A 135 6.85 -19.94 32.22
C PRO A 135 6.87 -18.44 31.92
N LEU A 136 7.77 -17.71 32.56
CA LEU A 136 7.87 -16.25 32.40
C LEU A 136 8.44 -15.86 31.03
N GLN A 137 9.39 -16.64 30.50
CA GLN A 137 9.87 -16.49 29.11
C GLN A 137 8.74 -16.65 28.09
N LEU A 138 7.90 -17.67 28.25
CA LEU A 138 6.79 -17.94 27.33
C LEU A 138 5.73 -16.84 27.40
N VAL A 139 5.28 -16.48 28.60
CA VAL A 139 4.24 -15.46 28.80
C VAL A 139 4.76 -14.08 28.35
N GLY A 140 5.97 -13.71 28.77
CA GLY A 140 6.59 -12.45 28.37
C GLY A 140 6.81 -12.37 26.86
N GLY A 141 7.37 -13.43 26.26
CA GLY A 141 7.59 -13.53 24.83
C GLY A 141 6.29 -13.42 24.03
N LEU A 142 5.22 -14.10 24.45
CA LEU A 142 3.91 -14.00 23.79
C LEU A 142 3.33 -12.58 23.87
N VAL A 143 3.36 -11.96 25.05
CA VAL A 143 2.86 -10.59 25.24
C VAL A 143 3.64 -9.60 24.36
N VAL A 144 4.97 -9.69 24.35
CA VAL A 144 5.84 -8.84 23.53
C VAL A 144 5.60 -9.08 22.04
N ALA A 145 5.49 -10.34 21.61
CA ALA A 145 5.23 -10.69 20.22
C ALA A 145 3.91 -10.09 19.72
N LEU A 146 2.82 -10.27 20.48
CA LEU A 146 1.50 -9.75 20.13
C LEU A 146 1.49 -8.22 20.13
N PHE A 147 2.03 -7.60 21.18
CA PHE A 147 2.07 -6.15 21.31
C PHE A 147 2.89 -5.51 20.17
N LEU A 148 4.12 -5.97 19.93
CA LEU A 148 4.96 -5.40 18.88
C LEU A 148 4.42 -5.69 17.49
N SER A 149 3.91 -6.90 17.23
CA SER A 149 3.30 -7.20 15.92
C SER A 149 2.11 -6.27 15.64
N TRP A 150 1.29 -5.98 16.67
CA TRP A 150 0.17 -5.05 16.55
C TRP A 150 0.63 -3.60 16.33
N VAL A 151 1.55 -3.09 17.16
CA VAL A 151 2.08 -1.71 17.05
C VAL A 151 2.74 -1.50 15.69
N LEU A 152 3.67 -2.37 15.32
CA LEU A 152 4.43 -2.23 14.08
C LEU A 152 3.53 -2.35 12.85
N ASN A 153 2.55 -3.24 12.86
CA ASN A 153 1.57 -3.34 11.78
C ASN A 153 0.69 -2.09 11.68
N ARG A 154 0.34 -1.45 12.80
CA ARG A 154 -0.44 -0.21 12.81
C ARG A 154 0.37 0.98 12.28
N LEU A 155 1.65 1.07 12.64
CA LEU A 155 2.55 2.13 12.18
C LEU A 155 2.86 2.07 10.67
N MET A 156 2.74 0.90 10.04
CA MET A 156 2.87 0.78 8.59
C MET A 156 1.63 1.22 7.80
N GLN A 157 0.48 1.41 8.46
CA GLN A 157 -0.73 1.80 7.76
C GLN A 157 -0.63 3.28 7.38
N GLY A 158 -0.54 3.54 6.07
CA GLY A 158 -0.63 4.88 5.52
C GLY A 158 -2.07 5.38 5.47
N ASN A 159 -2.21 6.68 5.22
CA ASN A 159 -3.50 7.31 5.00
C ASN A 159 -4.15 6.79 3.71
N VAL A 160 -5.47 6.82 3.67
CA VAL A 160 -6.27 6.64 2.45
C VAL A 160 -6.84 7.97 1.98
N ILE A 161 -7.36 8.03 0.75
CA ILE A 161 -7.96 9.25 0.19
C ILE A 161 -9.07 9.79 1.09
N GLY A 162 -9.86 8.92 1.72
CA GLY A 162 -10.91 9.32 2.65
C GLY A 162 -10.40 10.08 3.90
N ASP A 163 -9.12 9.93 4.28
CA ASP A 163 -8.53 10.65 5.41
C ASP A 163 -8.13 12.08 5.00
N ILE A 164 -7.75 12.29 3.73
CA ILE A 164 -7.17 13.54 3.24
C ILE A 164 -8.11 14.34 2.32
N ALA A 165 -9.27 13.81 1.98
CA ALA A 165 -10.21 14.47 1.06
C ALA A 165 -11.67 14.07 1.30
N HIS A 166 -12.56 15.00 0.99
CA HIS A 166 -13.99 14.76 0.90
C HIS A 166 -14.34 14.22 -0.49
N VAL A 167 -15.09 13.12 -0.54
CA VAL A 167 -15.45 12.42 -1.76
C VAL A 167 -16.96 12.47 -1.94
N GLU A 168 -17.41 13.05 -3.05
CA GLU A 168 -18.83 13.23 -3.38
C GLU A 168 -19.11 12.90 -4.85
N LEU A 169 -20.35 12.56 -5.17
CA LEU A 169 -20.79 12.36 -6.55
C LEU A 169 -20.92 13.68 -7.28
N VAL A 170 -20.67 13.64 -8.59
CA VAL A 170 -20.93 14.75 -9.49
C VAL A 170 -21.57 14.24 -10.77
N ASP A 171 -22.43 15.07 -11.36
CA ASP A 171 -23.06 14.75 -12.62
C ASP A 171 -22.03 14.75 -13.76
N LEU A 172 -22.17 13.76 -14.64
CA LEU A 172 -21.48 13.74 -15.92
C LEU A 172 -22.31 14.51 -16.95
N GLY A 173 -21.62 15.20 -17.85
CA GLY A 173 -22.25 15.98 -18.90
C GLY A 173 -21.35 16.11 -20.12
N PHE A 174 -21.83 16.83 -21.13
CA PHE A 174 -21.09 17.07 -22.36
C PHE A 174 -21.18 18.53 -22.80
N GLU A 175 -20.03 19.07 -23.20
CA GLU A 175 -19.91 20.34 -23.93
C GLU A 175 -19.45 20.05 -25.34
N GLY A 176 -20.40 19.87 -26.26
CA GLY A 176 -20.12 19.30 -27.57
C GLY A 176 -19.57 17.87 -27.44
N PRO A 177 -18.37 17.56 -27.95
CA PRO A 177 -17.78 16.25 -27.80
C PRO A 177 -16.96 16.10 -26.49
N LEU A 178 -16.86 17.13 -25.66
CA LEU A 178 -16.06 17.12 -24.44
C LEU A 178 -16.86 16.59 -23.25
N LEU A 179 -16.47 15.44 -22.70
CA LEU A 179 -17.01 14.91 -21.45
C LEU A 179 -16.62 15.84 -20.30
N THR A 180 -17.60 16.25 -19.51
CA THR A 180 -17.41 17.04 -18.28
C THR A 180 -17.91 16.26 -17.08
N ALA A 181 -17.26 16.46 -15.94
CA ALA A 181 -17.67 15.87 -14.67
C ALA A 181 -17.74 16.99 -13.62
N GLY A 182 -18.94 17.31 -13.16
CA GLY A 182 -19.21 18.48 -12.32
C GLY A 182 -18.69 19.80 -12.92
N GLY A 183 -18.70 19.95 -14.25
CA GLY A 183 -18.20 21.14 -14.95
C GLY A 183 -16.69 21.16 -15.23
N VAL A 184 -15.94 20.12 -14.86
CA VAL A 184 -14.52 20.00 -15.22
C VAL A 184 -14.38 19.15 -16.48
N SER A 185 -13.69 19.67 -17.50
CA SER A 185 -13.40 18.94 -18.73
C SER A 185 -12.48 17.74 -18.50
N VAL A 186 -12.90 16.55 -18.93
CA VAL A 186 -12.20 15.28 -18.70
C VAL A 186 -11.44 14.83 -19.95
N MET A 187 -12.20 14.54 -21.02
CA MET A 187 -11.69 14.03 -22.29
C MET A 187 -12.69 14.23 -23.43
N ASN A 188 -12.24 14.06 -24.67
CA ASN A 188 -13.09 14.14 -25.84
C ASN A 188 -13.65 12.75 -26.19
N VAL A 189 -14.96 12.64 -26.37
CA VAL A 189 -15.69 11.46 -26.81
C VAL A 189 -16.40 11.79 -28.13
N GLY A 190 -15.84 11.27 -29.22
CA GLY A 190 -16.19 11.68 -30.58
C GLY A 190 -17.54 11.13 -31.06
N LEU A 191 -17.81 9.84 -30.84
CA LEU A 191 -19.03 9.20 -31.34
C LEU A 191 -20.23 9.54 -30.45
N ALA A 192 -21.39 9.74 -31.08
CA ALA A 192 -22.61 10.07 -30.35
C ALA A 192 -23.12 8.90 -29.48
N GLU A 193 -22.90 7.67 -29.92
CA GLU A 193 -23.29 6.44 -29.22
C GLU A 193 -22.49 6.27 -27.93
N ASP A 194 -21.18 6.53 -27.95
CA ASP A 194 -20.33 6.48 -26.76
C ASP A 194 -20.71 7.56 -25.74
N ARG A 195 -21.06 8.77 -26.23
CA ARG A 195 -21.56 9.84 -25.35
C ARG A 195 -22.86 9.44 -24.66
N GLN A 196 -23.76 8.78 -25.37
CA GLN A 196 -24.99 8.27 -24.79
C GLN A 196 -24.69 7.21 -23.72
N THR A 197 -23.72 6.32 -24.00
CA THR A 197 -23.26 5.32 -23.03
C THR A 197 -22.71 5.96 -21.75
N TRP A 198 -21.92 7.03 -21.87
CA TRP A 198 -21.43 7.81 -20.72
C TRP A 198 -22.55 8.44 -19.91
N LEU A 199 -23.60 8.96 -20.56
CA LEU A 199 -24.75 9.57 -19.87
C LEU A 199 -25.63 8.52 -19.18
N GLU A 200 -25.74 7.33 -19.75
CA GLU A 200 -26.59 6.25 -19.21
C GLU A 200 -25.88 5.41 -18.15
N LYS A 201 -24.55 5.27 -18.24
CA LYS A 201 -23.78 4.32 -17.42
C LYS A 201 -22.63 4.92 -16.64
N GLY A 202 -22.20 6.12 -17.00
CA GLY A 202 -21.05 6.75 -16.38
C GLY A 202 -21.38 7.30 -14.99
N LEU A 203 -20.41 7.22 -14.09
CA LEU A 203 -20.44 7.84 -12.79
C LEU A 203 -19.28 8.84 -12.64
N GLY A 204 -19.58 9.96 -11.99
CA GLY A 204 -18.63 11.01 -11.69
C GLY A 204 -18.40 11.16 -10.19
N VAL A 205 -17.14 11.38 -9.79
CA VAL A 205 -16.78 11.68 -8.40
C VAL A 205 -15.86 12.88 -8.34
N ARG A 206 -16.11 13.79 -7.40
CA ARG A 206 -15.21 14.86 -7.01
C ARG A 206 -14.52 14.53 -5.69
N ILE A 207 -13.21 14.73 -5.68
CA ILE A 207 -12.31 14.51 -4.54
C ILE A 207 -11.77 15.88 -4.12
N ARG A 208 -12.36 16.49 -3.08
CA ARG A 208 -11.97 17.80 -2.56
C ARG A 208 -10.91 17.66 -1.46
N PRO A 209 -9.70 18.22 -1.61
CA PRO A 209 -8.64 18.09 -0.61
C PRO A 209 -8.98 18.75 0.75
N HIS A 210 -8.55 18.13 1.84
CA HIS A 210 -8.53 18.73 3.18
C HIS A 210 -7.31 19.66 3.33
N GLY A 211 -7.38 20.85 2.73
CA GLY A 211 -6.38 21.90 2.88
C GLY A 211 -5.15 21.80 1.95
N PRO A 212 -4.15 22.68 2.12
CA PRO A 212 -3.02 22.83 1.21
C PRO A 212 -2.11 21.59 1.05
N ASP A 213 -1.85 20.87 2.14
CA ASP A 213 -1.01 19.65 2.12
C ASP A 213 -1.67 18.53 1.30
N ALA A 214 -2.96 18.29 1.52
CA ALA A 214 -3.74 17.34 0.74
C ALA A 214 -3.83 17.77 -0.73
N LYS A 215 -4.06 19.07 -0.99
CA LYS A 215 -4.10 19.65 -2.34
C LYS A 215 -2.80 19.41 -3.11
N ALA A 216 -1.66 19.57 -2.44
CA ALA A 216 -0.35 19.31 -3.04
C ALA A 216 -0.08 17.81 -3.26
N THR A 217 -0.53 16.96 -2.34
CA THR A 217 -0.40 15.50 -2.45
C THR A 217 -1.22 14.94 -3.61
N LEU A 218 -2.49 15.35 -3.73
CA LEU A 218 -3.39 14.94 -4.81
C LEU A 218 -2.99 15.47 -6.20
N ALA A 219 -2.17 16.52 -6.25
CA ALA A 219 -1.63 17.04 -7.52
C ALA A 219 -0.61 16.09 -8.19
N ASN A 220 -0.18 15.02 -7.51
CA ASN A 220 0.74 14.05 -8.07
C ASN A 220 0.06 13.16 -9.13
N ILE A 221 0.63 13.08 -10.34
CA ILE A 221 0.10 12.27 -11.45
C ILE A 221 0.06 10.78 -11.10
N GLY A 222 1.05 10.27 -10.37
CA GLY A 222 1.04 8.89 -9.89
C GLY A 222 -0.10 8.60 -8.91
N GLN A 223 -0.47 9.56 -8.06
CA GLN A 223 -1.64 9.43 -7.18
C GLN A 223 -2.94 9.43 -7.98
N MET A 224 -3.06 10.28 -9.00
CA MET A 224 -4.22 10.29 -9.90
C MET A 224 -4.38 8.96 -10.64
N GLN A 225 -3.26 8.40 -11.16
CA GLN A 225 -3.26 7.09 -11.80
C GLN A 225 -3.64 5.96 -10.81
N ALA A 226 -3.11 6.01 -9.59
CA ALA A 226 -3.44 5.08 -8.52
C ALA A 226 -4.93 5.06 -8.21
N ILE A 227 -5.57 6.24 -8.17
CA ILE A 227 -7.02 6.36 -7.98
C ILE A 227 -7.77 5.66 -9.11
N ALA A 228 -7.41 5.91 -10.37
CA ALA A 228 -8.06 5.25 -11.50
C ALA A 228 -7.90 3.73 -11.46
N HIS A 229 -6.68 3.23 -11.22
CA HIS A 229 -6.39 1.80 -11.15
C HIS A 229 -7.10 1.09 -9.99
N ASP A 230 -7.04 1.63 -8.78
CA ASP A 230 -7.60 0.96 -7.60
C ASP A 230 -9.13 0.94 -7.67
N VAL A 231 -9.75 2.02 -8.15
CA VAL A 231 -11.20 2.08 -8.33
C VAL A 231 -11.65 0.97 -9.27
N ILE A 232 -11.07 0.84 -10.46
CA ILE A 232 -11.49 -0.22 -11.40
C ILE A 232 -11.19 -1.63 -10.88
N SER A 233 -10.14 -1.80 -10.08
CA SER A 233 -9.79 -3.09 -9.50
C SER A 233 -10.80 -3.53 -8.44
N MET A 234 -11.50 -2.57 -7.81
CA MET A 234 -12.50 -2.85 -6.77
C MET A 234 -13.93 -3.01 -7.33
N ILE A 235 -14.33 -2.16 -8.29
CA ILE A 235 -15.73 -2.12 -8.77
C ILE A 235 -15.89 -2.61 -10.22
N GLY A 236 -14.80 -3.05 -10.85
CA GLY A 236 -14.76 -3.45 -12.25
C GLY A 236 -14.75 -2.28 -13.22
N LEU A 237 -14.56 -2.60 -14.49
CA LEU A 237 -14.58 -1.66 -15.61
C LEU A 237 -15.50 -2.23 -16.71
N TYR A 238 -16.29 -1.36 -17.34
CA TYR A 238 -17.21 -1.74 -18.44
C TYR A 238 -16.49 -2.05 -19.77
N MET A 239 -15.38 -1.35 -20.00
CA MET A 239 -14.62 -1.29 -21.24
C MET A 239 -14.02 -2.63 -21.71
N ASP A 240 -13.97 -2.86 -23.02
CA ASP A 240 -13.16 -3.91 -23.67
C ASP A 240 -11.79 -3.39 -24.20
N VAL A 241 -10.90 -4.30 -24.56
CA VAL A 241 -9.55 -3.96 -25.04
C VAL A 241 -9.62 -3.13 -26.32
N GLY A 242 -9.16 -1.89 -26.24
CA GLY A 242 -9.05 -0.97 -27.38
C GLY A 242 -10.07 0.17 -27.40
N GLU A 243 -11.04 0.17 -26.48
CA GLU A 243 -12.07 1.23 -26.36
C GLU A 243 -11.56 2.40 -25.51
N GLN A 244 -10.70 3.25 -26.08
CA GLN A 244 -10.02 4.33 -25.35
C GLN A 244 -10.99 5.37 -24.77
N GLU A 245 -12.17 5.52 -25.37
CA GLU A 245 -13.27 6.39 -24.96
C GLU A 245 -13.91 6.02 -23.62
N PHE A 246 -13.69 4.82 -23.09
CA PHE A 246 -14.21 4.38 -21.80
C PHE A 246 -13.13 4.23 -20.72
N VAL A 247 -11.88 4.54 -21.04
CA VAL A 247 -10.78 4.51 -20.06
C VAL A 247 -11.07 5.55 -18.96
N PRO A 248 -11.04 5.16 -17.68
CA PRO A 248 -11.24 6.11 -16.60
C PRO A 248 -10.09 7.11 -16.54
N ILE A 249 -10.43 8.38 -16.37
CA ILE A 249 -9.46 9.46 -16.27
C ILE A 249 -9.74 10.30 -15.03
N VAL A 250 -8.69 10.54 -14.27
CA VAL A 250 -8.68 11.52 -13.18
C VAL A 250 -8.10 12.84 -13.70
N ARG A 251 -8.87 13.91 -13.61
CA ARG A 251 -8.42 15.28 -13.91
C ARG A 251 -8.38 16.11 -12.65
N ARG A 252 -7.55 17.15 -12.67
CA ARG A 252 -7.45 18.14 -11.60
C ARG A 252 -8.09 19.45 -12.03
N GLU A 253 -9.01 19.95 -11.23
CA GLU A 253 -9.52 21.31 -11.34
C GLU A 253 -8.43 22.31 -10.93
N ARG A 254 -8.20 23.34 -11.76
CA ARG A 254 -7.05 24.25 -11.60
C ARG A 254 -7.15 25.09 -10.32
N GLU A 255 -8.33 25.63 -10.05
CA GLU A 255 -8.57 26.62 -9.00
C GLU A 255 -8.63 25.95 -7.61
N SER A 256 -9.61 25.08 -7.40
CA SER A 256 -9.79 24.40 -6.11
C SER A 256 -8.66 23.40 -5.82
N GLY A 257 -8.10 22.78 -6.87
CA GLY A 257 -7.19 21.64 -6.74
C GLY A 257 -7.90 20.32 -6.44
N SER A 258 -9.23 20.29 -6.52
CA SER A 258 -10.03 19.07 -6.46
C SER A 258 -9.71 18.18 -7.65
N LEU A 259 -9.80 16.87 -7.43
CA LEU A 259 -9.77 15.91 -8.53
C LEU A 259 -11.19 15.57 -8.95
N VAL A 260 -11.36 15.24 -10.21
CA VAL A 260 -12.60 14.67 -10.73
C VAL A 260 -12.27 13.39 -11.49
N LEU A 261 -12.97 12.33 -11.13
CA LEU A 261 -12.91 11.03 -11.78
C LEU A 261 -14.21 10.84 -12.57
N ALA A 262 -14.09 10.44 -13.83
CA ALA A 262 -15.18 9.87 -14.61
C ALA A 262 -14.85 8.42 -14.93
N VAL A 263 -15.80 7.52 -14.70
CA VAL A 263 -15.64 6.08 -14.94
C VAL A 263 -16.97 5.46 -15.36
N ILE A 264 -16.93 4.45 -16.22
CA ILE A 264 -18.06 3.56 -16.46
C ILE A 264 -17.75 2.24 -15.73
N PRO A 265 -18.27 2.04 -14.51
CA PRO A 265 -18.04 0.80 -13.76
C PRO A 265 -18.79 -0.36 -14.42
N SER A 266 -18.41 -1.61 -14.09
CA SER A 266 -19.15 -2.79 -14.58
C SER A 266 -20.59 -2.80 -14.07
N GLU A 267 -20.80 -2.36 -12.83
CA GLU A 267 -22.12 -2.19 -12.21
C GLU A 267 -22.27 -0.75 -11.71
N GLN A 268 -23.42 -0.13 -11.97
CA GLN A 268 -23.68 1.28 -11.63
C GLN A 268 -24.04 1.45 -10.14
N ASP A 269 -23.06 1.29 -9.27
CA ASP A 269 -23.21 1.50 -7.83
C ASP A 269 -22.40 2.71 -7.37
N ALA A 270 -23.12 3.80 -7.09
CA ALA A 270 -22.53 5.06 -6.65
C ALA A 270 -21.94 4.98 -5.24
N GLU A 271 -22.52 4.19 -4.35
CA GLU A 271 -21.99 4.00 -2.99
C GLU A 271 -20.69 3.20 -3.03
N ALA A 272 -20.65 2.14 -3.84
CA ALA A 272 -19.46 1.35 -4.07
C ALA A 272 -18.33 2.19 -4.68
N LEU A 273 -18.64 3.08 -5.63
CA LEU A 273 -17.65 3.98 -6.21
C LEU A 273 -17.07 4.95 -5.16
N ILE A 274 -17.90 5.57 -4.32
CA ILE A 274 -17.41 6.46 -3.24
C ILE A 274 -16.54 5.67 -2.26
N ALA A 275 -16.97 4.47 -1.87
CA ALA A 275 -16.22 3.61 -0.97
C ALA A 275 -14.87 3.19 -1.56
N ALA A 276 -14.84 2.84 -2.85
CA ALA A 276 -13.63 2.50 -3.59
C ALA A 276 -12.66 3.69 -3.63
N VAL A 277 -13.13 4.87 -4.03
CA VAL A 277 -12.30 6.09 -4.07
C VAL A 277 -11.74 6.42 -2.67
N LYS A 278 -12.56 6.35 -1.62
CA LYS A 278 -12.11 6.60 -0.24
C LYS A 278 -11.07 5.59 0.24
N GLY A 279 -11.12 4.35 -0.23
CA GLY A 279 -10.22 3.25 0.15
C GLY A 279 -8.86 3.25 -0.57
N VAL A 280 -8.68 4.08 -1.60
CA VAL A 280 -7.40 4.21 -2.33
C VAL A 280 -6.30 4.70 -1.36
N PRO A 281 -5.11 4.07 -1.34
CA PRO A 281 -4.01 4.50 -0.48
C PRO A 281 -3.38 5.79 -0.99
N VAL A 282 -2.93 6.63 -0.07
CA VAL A 282 -2.05 7.76 -0.39
C VAL A 282 -0.63 7.21 -0.59
N LEU A 283 -0.08 7.41 -1.78
CA LEU A 283 1.26 6.94 -2.13
C LEU A 283 2.32 7.72 -1.34
N GLU A 284 3.25 7.02 -0.70
CA GLU A 284 4.35 7.65 0.06
C GLU A 284 5.14 8.67 -0.77
N GLY A 285 5.41 8.34 -2.05
CA GLY A 285 6.12 9.24 -2.97
C GLY A 285 5.31 10.46 -3.43
N ALA A 286 3.99 10.44 -3.25
CA ALA A 286 3.10 11.54 -3.58
C ALA A 286 2.92 12.54 -2.45
N ILE A 287 3.16 12.14 -1.19
CA ILE A 287 2.97 13.01 -0.02
C ILE A 287 3.77 14.30 -0.16
N ARG A 288 3.09 15.44 0.02
CA ARG A 288 3.68 16.79 0.07
C ARG A 288 3.17 17.49 1.32
N LYS A 289 4.05 18.26 1.97
CA LYS A 289 3.73 19.04 3.18
C LYS A 289 4.19 20.50 3.05
N PRO A 290 3.66 21.27 2.08
CA PRO A 290 3.99 22.70 1.95
C PRO A 290 3.87 23.48 3.26
N LEU A 291 2.89 23.17 4.13
CA LEU A 291 2.71 23.85 5.43
C LEU A 291 3.83 23.57 6.45
N SER A 292 4.68 22.57 6.18
CA SER A 292 5.90 22.34 6.96
C SER A 292 7.06 23.25 6.54
N SER A 293 6.86 24.10 5.52
CA SER A 293 7.83 25.09 5.06
C SER A 293 7.35 26.50 5.38
N ARG A 294 8.27 27.42 5.67
CA ARG A 294 7.96 28.83 5.91
C ARG A 294 7.12 29.44 4.77
N ALA A 295 7.51 29.17 3.52
CA ALA A 295 6.81 29.69 2.35
C ALA A 295 5.36 29.17 2.24
N GLY A 296 5.11 27.92 2.64
CA GLY A 296 3.76 27.37 2.63
C GLY A 296 2.87 27.90 3.76
N GLN A 297 3.45 28.21 4.93
CA GLN A 297 2.73 28.82 6.05
C GLN A 297 2.27 30.25 5.75
N GLU A 298 2.96 30.96 4.86
CA GLU A 298 2.58 32.31 4.41
C GLU A 298 1.43 32.30 3.36
N LEU A 299 1.01 31.12 2.89
CA LEU A 299 -0.01 30.93 1.84
C LEU A 299 -1.36 30.39 2.37
N ASP A 300 -1.45 30.04 3.67
CA ASP A 300 -2.65 29.54 4.36
C ASP A 300 -3.39 30.68 5.07
#